data_AF-E9E117-F1
#
_entry.id   AF-E9E117-F1
#
_cell.length_a   1.000
_cell.length_b   1.000
_cell.length_c   1.000
_cell.angle_alpha   90.00
_cell.angle_beta   90.00
_cell.angle_gamma   90.00
#
_symmetry.space_group_name_H-M   'P 1'
#
loop_
_entity.id
_entity.type
_entity.pdbx_description
1 polymer ?
#
loop_
_entity_poly.entity_id
_entity_poly.type
_entity_poly.pdbx_seq_one_letter_code
_entity_poly.pdbx_strand_id
1 'polypeptide(L)'
;MSEFLGSRISLISKSDIRYVGTLHEINSDESTVSLENVRSFGTEGRRGRPEEEITPSDQVYEYIVFRGSDVKDLRIEEHPGIKETKPPAMPDDPAIVGVSTVHRIEFLS
;
A
#
# COMPACT_ATOMS: atom_id res chain seq x y z
N MET A 1 -5.07 -14.85 10.30
CA MET A 1 -5.33 -14.14 9.03
C MET A 1 -5.92 -12.73 9.22
N SER A 2 -6.23 -12.29 10.44
CA SER A 2 -6.80 -10.96 10.76
C SER A 2 -5.77 -9.82 10.87
N GLU A 3 -4.48 -10.09 10.72
CA GLU A 3 -3.42 -9.11 11.01
C GLU A 3 -3.31 -7.98 9.97
N PHE A 4 -3.88 -8.20 8.78
CA PHE A 4 -3.78 -7.28 7.64
C PHE A 4 -5.04 -6.43 7.45
N LEU A 5 -6.12 -6.71 8.19
CA LEU A 5 -7.37 -5.94 8.09
C LEU A 5 -7.13 -4.49 8.53
N GLY A 6 -7.65 -3.53 7.78
CA GLY A 6 -7.39 -2.11 7.99
C GLY A 6 -6.02 -1.65 7.48
N SER A 7 -5.15 -2.53 6.99
CA SER A 7 -3.90 -2.12 6.35
C SER A 7 -4.14 -1.48 5.00
N ARG A 8 -3.29 -0.52 4.65
CA ARG A 8 -3.28 0.09 3.31
C ARG A 8 -2.56 -0.86 2.36
N ILE A 9 -3.24 -1.28 1.30
CA ILE A 9 -2.75 -2.27 0.33
C ILE A 9 -2.65 -1.65 -1.04
N SER A 10 -1.54 -1.92 -1.72
CA SER A 10 -1.36 -1.71 -3.16
C SER A 10 -1.55 -3.03 -3.89
N LEU A 11 -2.51 -3.07 -4.80
CA LEU A 11 -2.88 -4.22 -5.61
C LEU A 11 -2.67 -3.89 -7.10
N ILE A 12 -1.97 -4.77 -7.83
CA ILE A 12 -1.84 -4.67 -9.30
C ILE A 12 -2.72 -5.73 -9.93
N SER A 13 -3.62 -5.33 -10.83
CA SER A 13 -4.47 -6.27 -11.56
C SER A 13 -3.75 -6.84 -12.79
N LYS A 14 -4.34 -7.86 -13.42
CA LYS A 14 -3.88 -8.39 -14.73
C LYS A 14 -3.87 -7.36 -15.85
N SER A 15 -4.62 -6.28 -15.72
CA SER A 15 -4.58 -5.16 -16.67
C SER A 15 -3.40 -4.21 -16.43
N ASP A 16 -2.48 -4.56 -15.53
CA ASP A 16 -1.33 -3.76 -15.10
C ASP A 16 -1.72 -2.42 -14.44
N ILE A 17 -2.97 -2.30 -14.00
CA ILE A 17 -3.45 -1.13 -13.27
C ILE A 17 -3.18 -1.33 -11.79
N ARG A 18 -2.60 -0.32 -11.14
CA ARG A 18 -2.40 -0.29 -9.70
C ARG A 18 -3.59 0.37 -9.00
N TYR A 19 -4.12 -0.32 -8.00
CA TYR A 19 -5.16 0.15 -7.10
C TYR A 19 -4.59 0.23 -5.70
N VAL A 20 -4.91 1.30 -4.98
CA VAL A 20 -4.53 1.43 -3.56
C VAL A 20 -5.78 1.69 -2.74
N GLY A 21 -5.96 0.92 -1.67
CA GLY A 21 -7.11 1.03 -0.78
C GLY A 21 -6.82 0.41 0.58
N THR A 22 -7.82 0.38 1.45
CA THR A 22 -7.74 -0.23 2.78
C THR A 22 -8.33 -1.63 2.73
N LEU A 23 -7.63 -2.63 3.28
CA LEU A 23 -8.15 -3.99 3.30
C LEU A 23 -9.36 -4.11 4.22
N HIS A 24 -10.51 -4.43 3.64
CA HIS A 24 -11.74 -4.69 4.38
C HIS A 24 -11.92 -6.17 4.70
N GLU A 25 -11.72 -7.04 3.69
CA GLU A 25 -11.96 -8.48 3.84
C GLU A 25 -11.14 -9.31 2.84
N ILE A 26 -10.81 -10.54 3.23
CA ILE A 26 -10.31 -11.59 2.35
C ILE A 26 -11.18 -12.83 2.54
N ASN A 27 -11.79 -13.30 1.46
CA ASN A 27 -12.53 -14.55 1.45
C ASN A 27 -11.73 -15.60 0.66
N SER A 28 -11.16 -16.57 1.38
CA SER A 28 -10.34 -17.62 0.78
C SER A 28 -11.15 -18.64 -0.03
N ASP A 29 -12.39 -18.91 0.37
CA ASP A 29 -13.26 -19.89 -0.29
C ASP A 29 -13.67 -19.41 -1.68
N GLU A 30 -14.04 -18.12 -1.78
CA GLU A 30 -14.36 -17.48 -3.06
C GLU A 30 -13.12 -16.94 -3.77
N SER A 31 -11.96 -16.93 -3.10
CA SER A 31 -10.72 -16.31 -3.56
C SER A 31 -10.94 -14.85 -3.96
N THR A 32 -11.53 -14.05 -3.08
CA THR A 32 -11.81 -12.62 -3.29
C THR A 32 -11.15 -11.74 -2.22
N VAL A 33 -10.84 -10.50 -2.61
CA VAL A 33 -10.27 -9.47 -1.74
C VAL A 33 -11.09 -8.20 -1.89
N SER A 34 -11.54 -7.66 -0.76
CA SER A 34 -12.36 -6.46 -0.72
C SER A 34 -11.55 -5.29 -0.16
N LEU A 35 -11.51 -4.18 -0.91
CA LEU A 35 -10.83 -2.96 -0.50
C LEU A 35 -11.83 -1.80 -0.39
N GLU A 36 -11.62 -0.95 0.62
CA GLU A 36 -12.33 0.32 0.81
C GLU A 36 -11.46 1.52 0.42
N ASN A 37 -12.11 2.64 0.10
CA ASN A 37 -11.46 3.92 -0.24
C ASN A 37 -10.38 3.76 -1.33
N VAL A 38 -10.76 3.09 -2.42
CA VAL A 38 -9.84 2.62 -3.46
C VAL A 38 -9.60 3.70 -4.50
N ARG A 39 -8.33 3.98 -4.81
CA ARG A 39 -7.92 4.87 -5.90
C ARG A 39 -7.14 4.10 -6.95
N SER A 40 -7.37 4.42 -8.22
CA SER A 40 -6.60 3.88 -9.35
C SER A 40 -5.42 4.80 -9.69
N PHE A 41 -4.23 4.23 -9.79
CA PHE A 41 -3.01 4.92 -10.22
C PHE A 41 -2.71 4.68 -11.70
N GLY A 42 -3.59 3.98 -12.42
CA GLY A 42 -3.36 3.65 -13.81
C GLY A 42 -2.22 2.64 -13.99
N THR A 43 -1.64 2.63 -15.19
CA THR A 43 -0.64 1.62 -15.59
C THR A 43 0.80 2.01 -15.26
N GLU A 44 1.10 3.31 -15.07
CA GLU A 44 2.41 3.83 -14.62
C GLU A 44 3.62 3.32 -15.43
N GLY A 45 3.47 3.16 -16.75
CA GLY A 45 4.55 2.70 -17.64
C GLY A 45 4.68 1.19 -17.77
N ARG A 46 3.83 0.40 -17.09
CA ARG A 46 3.89 -1.08 -17.11
C ARG A 46 3.47 -1.69 -18.44
N ARG A 47 2.74 -0.96 -19.28
CA ARG A 47 2.29 -1.44 -20.62
C ARG A 47 3.37 -1.26 -21.68
N GLY A 48 4.34 -0.37 -21.47
CA GLY A 48 5.48 -0.16 -22.36
C GLY A 48 5.18 0.58 -23.66
N ARG A 49 3.89 0.87 -23.96
CA ARG A 49 3.45 1.64 -25.13
C ARG A 49 2.57 2.81 -24.69
N PRO A 50 2.87 4.06 -25.09
CA PRO A 50 2.11 5.24 -24.68
C PRO A 50 0.62 5.18 -25.01
N GLU A 51 0.23 4.58 -26.14
CA GLU A 51 -1.18 4.48 -26.55
C GLU A 51 -2.03 3.52 -25.69
N GLU A 52 -1.40 2.62 -24.93
CA GLU A 52 -2.07 1.67 -24.04
C GLU A 52 -2.03 2.10 -22.56
N GLU A 53 -1.39 3.23 -22.26
CA GLU A 53 -1.26 3.74 -20.90
C GLU A 53 -2.58 4.36 -20.40
N ILE A 54 -2.92 4.03 -19.16
CA ILE A 54 -4.05 4.62 -18.43
C ILE A 54 -3.46 5.54 -17.37
N THR A 55 -3.90 6.80 -17.36
CA THR A 55 -3.45 7.79 -16.37
C THR A 55 -4.07 7.50 -14.99
N PRO A 56 -3.41 7.95 -13.90
CA PRO A 56 -4.02 7.95 -12.57
C PRO A 56 -5.37 8.65 -12.57
N SER A 57 -6.31 8.15 -11.77
CA SER A 57 -7.59 8.80 -11.52
C SER A 57 -7.60 9.37 -10.10
N ASP A 58 -8.16 10.56 -9.93
CA ASP A 58 -8.44 11.15 -8.62
C ASP A 58 -9.74 10.61 -8.01
N GLN A 59 -10.49 9.82 -8.77
CA GLN A 59 -11.71 9.20 -8.29
C GLN A 59 -11.38 8.14 -7.22
N VAL A 60 -12.03 8.30 -6.07
CA VAL A 60 -12.01 7.33 -4.98
C VAL A 60 -13.31 6.54 -5.03
N TYR A 61 -13.18 5.21 -5.12
CA TYR A 61 -14.30 4.29 -5.04
C TYR A 61 -14.42 3.82 -3.59
N GLU A 62 -15.64 3.91 -3.05
CA GLU A 62 -15.89 3.56 -1.65
C GLU A 62 -15.56 2.08 -1.36
N TYR A 63 -15.92 1.19 -2.28
CA TYR A 63 -15.74 -0.25 -2.13
C TYR A 63 -15.50 -0.95 -3.47
N ILE A 64 -14.49 -1.83 -3.55
CA ILE A 64 -14.21 -2.67 -4.72
C ILE A 64 -13.87 -4.09 -4.26
N VAL A 65 -14.44 -5.08 -4.94
CA VAL A 65 -14.10 -6.50 -4.76
C VAL A 65 -13.26 -6.98 -5.95
N PHE A 66 -12.09 -7.53 -5.66
CA PHE A 66 -11.19 -8.14 -6.62
C PHE A 66 -11.27 -9.66 -6.52
N ARG A 67 -11.39 -10.33 -7.67
CA ARG A 67 -11.16 -11.77 -7.75
C ARG A 67 -9.67 -12.04 -7.73
N GLY A 68 -9.22 -12.95 -6.89
CA GLY A 68 -7.82 -13.37 -6.79
C GLY A 68 -7.26 -13.85 -8.13
N SER A 69 -8.11 -14.41 -9.00
CA SER A 69 -7.75 -14.79 -10.37
C SER A 69 -7.34 -13.61 -11.26
N ASP A 70 -7.77 -12.39 -10.94
CA ASP A 70 -7.48 -11.16 -11.70
C ASP A 70 -6.40 -10.28 -11.03
N VAL A 71 -5.87 -10.73 -9.88
CA VAL A 71 -4.77 -10.08 -9.16
C VAL A 71 -3.43 -10.62 -9.66
N LYS A 72 -2.49 -9.71 -9.94
CA LYS A 72 -1.12 -10.02 -10.37
C LYS A 72 -0.11 -9.86 -9.24
N ASP A 73 -0.24 -8.79 -8.46
CA ASP A 73 0.61 -8.52 -7.29
C ASP A 73 -0.22 -7.86 -6.19
N LEU A 74 0.13 -8.11 -4.93
CA LEU A 74 -0.50 -7.53 -3.75
C LEU A 74 0.57 -7.25 -2.71
N ARG A 75 0.63 -5.99 -2.25
CA ARG A 75 1.60 -5.52 -1.27
C ARG A 75 0.92 -4.71 -0.18
N ILE A 76 1.35 -4.89 1.05
CA ILE A 76 0.92 -4.03 2.15
C ILE A 76 1.86 -2.82 2.20
N GLU A 77 1.31 -1.62 2.07
CA GLU A 77 2.07 -0.36 2.14
C GLU A 77 2.20 0.12 3.59
N GLU A 78 1.11 0.08 4.36
CA GLU A 78 1.09 0.55 5.74
C GLU A 78 0.30 -0.43 6.61
N HIS A 79 0.93 -0.96 7.65
CA HIS A 79 0.25 -1.72 8.69
C HIS A 79 -0.16 -0.78 9.83
N PRO A 80 -1.42 -0.86 10.32
CA PRO A 80 -1.89 -0.03 11.42
C PRO A 80 -1.12 -0.28 12.74
N GLY A 81 -0.35 -1.37 12.84
CA GLY A 81 0.43 -1.73 14.03
C GLY A 81 1.93 -1.44 13.98
N ILE A 82 2.50 -1.11 12.81
CA ILE A 82 3.94 -0.90 12.68
C ILE A 82 4.17 0.50 12.13
N LYS A 83 4.23 1.49 13.04
CA LYS A 83 5.08 2.64 12.81
C LYS A 83 6.51 2.11 12.83
N GLU A 84 6.98 1.53 11.72
CA GLU A 84 8.41 1.41 11.52
C GLU A 84 8.89 2.85 11.53
N THR A 85 9.43 3.28 12.66
CA THR A 85 10.41 4.33 12.71
C THR A 85 11.60 3.81 11.91
N LYS A 86 11.49 3.75 10.58
CA LYS A 86 12.66 3.84 9.74
C LYS A 86 13.33 5.11 10.24
N PRO A 87 14.52 5.04 10.86
CA PRO A 87 15.25 6.25 11.17
C PRO A 87 15.28 7.03 9.84
N PRO A 88 14.88 8.31 9.81
CA PRO A 88 15.05 9.09 8.59
C PRO A 88 16.47 8.85 8.13
N ALA A 89 16.64 8.39 6.88
CA ALA A 89 17.95 8.13 6.32
C ALA A 89 18.72 9.44 6.49
N MET A 90 19.68 9.45 7.41
CA MET A 90 20.39 10.65 7.78
C MET A 90 21.09 11.13 6.51
N PRO A 91 20.89 12.39 6.09
CA PRO A 91 21.65 12.91 4.96
C PRO A 91 23.15 12.77 5.28
N ASP A 92 23.94 12.28 4.34
CA ASP A 92 25.41 12.30 4.42
C ASP A 92 25.88 13.75 4.27
N ASP A 93 25.66 14.55 5.31
CA ASP A 93 26.02 15.95 5.37
C ASP A 93 27.16 16.15 6.38
N PRO A 94 28.35 16.59 5.93
CA PRO A 94 29.50 16.81 6.80
C PRO A 94 29.30 17.93 7.84
N ALA A 95 28.19 18.68 7.77
CA ALA A 95 27.81 19.68 8.77
C ALA A 95 27.02 19.10 9.97
N ILE A 96 26.62 17.82 9.97
CA ILE A 96 25.86 17.23 11.09
C ILE A 96 26.82 16.70 12.17
N VAL A 97 26.85 17.37 13.33
CA VAL A 97 27.79 17.07 14.44
C VAL A 97 27.19 16.17 15.52
N GLY A 98 25.90 15.80 15.42
CA GLY A 98 25.28 14.80 16.31
C GLY A 98 23.74 14.78 16.23
N VAL A 99 23.14 13.60 16.41
CA VAL A 99 21.68 13.39 16.42
C VAL A 99 21.30 12.64 17.70
N SER A 100 20.47 13.24 18.55
CA SER A 100 19.87 12.57 19.70
C SER A 100 18.49 12.04 19.34
N THR A 101 18.41 10.78 18.92
CA THR A 101 17.12 10.10 18.76
C THR A 101 16.61 9.73 20.15
N VAL A 102 15.62 10.48 20.66
CA VAL A 102 14.95 10.16 21.91
C VAL A 102 14.12 8.89 21.70
N HIS A 103 14.67 7.74 22.07
CA HIS A 103 13.87 6.56 22.35
C HIS A 103 13.18 6.78 23.70
N ARG A 104 11.92 7.23 23.68
CA ARG A 104 11.09 7.19 24.88
C ARG A 104 10.73 5.73 25.14
N ILE A 105 11.43 5.11 26.08
CA ILE A 105 11.04 3.81 26.64
C ILE A 105 9.80 4.09 27.51
N GLU A 106 8.63 3.69 27.04
CA GLU A 106 7.43 3.58 27.87
C GLU A 106 7.65 2.38 28.81
N PHE A 107 7.85 2.65 30.11
CA PHE A 107 7.83 1.62 31.15
C PHE A 107 6.39 1.14 31.35
N LEU A 108 6.18 -0.17 31.28
CA LEU A 108 4.94 -0.85 31.67
C LEU A 108 4.63 -0.61 33.16
N SER A 109 3.34 -0.44 33.47
CA SER A 109 2.79 -0.61 34.82
C SER A 109 1.70 -1.67 34.82
#